data_AF-A0A975GF14-F1
#
_entry.id   AF-A0A975GF14-F1
#
_cell.length_a   1.000
_cell.length_b   1.000
_cell.length_c   1.000
_cell.angle_alpha   90.00
_cell.angle_beta   90.00
_cell.angle_gamma   90.00
#
_symmetry.space_group_name_H-M   'P 1'
#
loop_
_entity.id
_entity.type
_entity.pdbx_description
1 polymer ?
#
loop_
_entity_poly.entity_id
_entity_poly.type
_entity_poly.pdbx_seq_one_letter_code
_entity_poly.pdbx_strand_id
1 'polypeptide(L)' 'MPYSLSINFNQLKSLIIQCGIEEKVEIIRMLEQDTLPIRFKRFLNKVKTNDLSIEEITAEVEAVREKRYSGK' A
#
# COMPACT_ATOMS: atom_id res chain seq x y z
N MET A 1 40.84 6.51 0.64
CA MET A 1 40.19 5.58 1.58
C MET A 1 38.74 6.02 1.74
N PRO A 2 37.72 5.26 1.31
CA PRO A 2 36.35 5.63 1.58
C PRO A 2 36.11 5.40 3.07
N TYR A 3 35.83 6.48 3.81
CA TYR A 3 35.49 6.40 5.22
C TYR A 3 34.12 5.73 5.34
N SER A 4 34.07 4.47 5.77
CA SER A 4 32.80 3.82 6.09
C SER A 4 32.32 4.35 7.43
N LEU A 5 31.47 5.37 7.40
CA LEU A 5 30.81 5.86 8.59
C LEU A 5 29.75 4.83 9.00
N SER A 6 30.05 4.00 10.01
CA SER A 6 29.09 3.06 10.58
C SER A 6 28.12 3.82 11.47
N ILE A 7 27.09 4.41 10.85
CA ILE A 7 26.02 5.12 11.56
C ILE A 7 24.86 4.15 11.80
N ASN A 8 24.39 4.05 13.04
CA ASN A 8 23.16 3.33 13.33
C ASN A 8 21.92 4.19 13.02
N PHE A 9 20.75 3.58 12.94
CA PHE A 9 19.52 4.30 12.58
C PHE A 9 19.16 5.45 13.53
N ASN A 10 19.44 5.31 14.83
CA ASN A 10 19.16 6.37 15.80
C ASN A 10 20.07 7.58 15.59
N GLN A 11 21.35 7.34 15.31
CA GLN A 11 22.30 8.41 14.97
C GLN A 11 21.90 9.12 13.66
N LEU A 12 21.49 8.37 12.64
CA LEU A 12 20.95 8.96 11.41
C LEU A 12 19.72 9.83 11.69
N LYS A 13 18.81 9.36 12.54
CA LYS A 13 17.63 10.13 12.96
C LYS A 13 18.02 11.43 13.67
N SER A 14 19.00 11.39 14.56
CA SER A 14 19.53 12.58 15.22
C SER A 14 20.11 13.60 14.22
N LEU A 15 20.81 13.13 13.19
CA LEU A 15 21.35 14.00 12.13
C LEU A 15 20.21 14.65 11.33
N ILE A 16 19.20 13.89 10.92
CA ILE A 16 18.04 14.41 10.19
C ILE A 16 17.27 15.45 11.01
N ILE A 17 17.19 15.28 12.33
CA ILE A 17 16.53 16.25 13.22
C ILE A 17 17.28 17.60 13.21
N GLN A 18 18.61 17.56 13.14
CA GLN A 18 19.47 18.75 13.11
C GLN A 18 19.45 19.50 11.78
N CYS A 19 19.00 18.86 10.69
CA CYS A 19 18.90 19.49 9.37
C CYS A 19 17.92 20.68 9.34
N GLY A 20 18.20 21.63 8.45
CA GLY A 20 17.33 22.74 8.10
C GLY A 20 16.03 22.28 7.43
N ILE A 21 15.08 23.19 7.26
CA ILE A 21 13.78 22.84 6.66
C ILE A 21 13.92 22.48 5.18
N GLU A 22 14.78 23.17 4.42
CA GLU A 22 15.00 22.87 3.00
C GLU A 22 15.62 21.48 2.81
N GLU A 23 16.62 21.14 3.63
CA GLU A 23 17.28 19.83 3.61
C GLU A 23 16.30 18.70 3.96
N LYS A 24 15.42 18.93 4.95
CA LYS A 24 14.36 17.98 5.30
C LYS A 24 13.39 17.75 4.14
N VAL A 25 13.04 18.79 3.40
CA VAL A 25 12.19 18.67 2.20
C VAL A 25 12.89 17.84 1.12
N GLU A 26 14.18 18.03 0.91
CA GLU A 26 14.96 17.24 -0.05
C GLU A 26 15.06 15.77 0.36
N ILE A 27 15.32 15.49 1.65
CA ILE A 27 15.31 14.13 2.21
C ILE A 27 13.96 13.47 1.99
N ILE A 28 12.85 14.18 2.22
CA ILE A 28 11.50 13.66 1.97
C ILE A 28 11.33 13.31 0.49
N ARG A 29 11.70 14.19 -0.44
CA ARG A 29 11.61 13.93 -1.90
C ARG A 29 12.42 12.70 -2.31
N MET A 30 13.62 12.55 -1.76
CA MET A 30 14.46 11.37 -2.01
C MET A 30 13.76 10.10 -1.50
N LEU A 31 13.27 10.11 -0.26
CA LEU A 31 12.57 8.98 0.34
C LEU A 31 11.22 8.68 -0.33
N GLU A 32 10.56 9.66 -0.94
CA GLU A 32 9.31 9.44 -1.68
C GLU A 32 9.51 8.49 -2.87
N GLN A 33 10.65 8.56 -3.57
CA GLN A 33 10.91 7.66 -4.70
C GLN A 33 10.91 6.18 -4.29
N ASP A 34 11.46 5.88 -3.11
CA ASP A 34 11.55 4.51 -2.59
C ASP A 34 10.28 4.08 -1.84
N THR A 35 9.63 5.02 -1.14
CA THR A 35 8.51 4.69 -0.24
C THR A 35 7.14 4.77 -0.91
N LEU A 36 6.99 5.55 -1.98
CA LEU A 36 5.72 5.71 -2.69
C LEU A 36 5.17 4.40 -3.25
N PRO A 37 5.96 3.54 -3.95
CA PRO A 37 5.45 2.26 -4.46
C PRO A 37 4.93 1.35 -3.35
N ILE A 38 5.61 1.33 -2.19
CA ILE A 38 5.22 0.53 -1.03
C ILE A 38 3.91 1.03 -0.44
N ARG A 39 3.79 2.36 -0.25
CA ARG A 39 2.57 2.99 0.26
C ARG A 39 1.40 2.80 -0.69
N PHE A 40 1.63 2.92 -2.00
CA PHE A 40 0.62 2.74 -3.03
C PHE A 40 0.13 1.29 -3.07
N LYS A 41 1.03 0.30 -3.04
CA LYS A 41 0.65 -1.12 -2.95
C LYS A 41 -0.16 -1.41 -1.69
N ARG A 42 0.24 -0.86 -0.54
CA ARG A 42 -0.52 -0.99 0.72
C ARG A 42 -1.91 -0.36 0.60
N PHE A 43 -2.02 0.78 -0.06
CA PHE A 43 -3.29 1.44 -0.33
C PHE A 43 -4.18 0.57 -1.22
N LEU A 44 -3.67 0.08 -2.35
CA LEU A 44 -4.41 -0.82 -3.25
C LEU A 44 -4.91 -2.07 -2.52
N ASN A 45 -4.10 -2.67 -1.64
CA ASN A 45 -4.53 -3.82 -0.85
C ASN A 45 -5.65 -3.49 0.15
N LYS A 46 -5.70 -2.27 0.68
CA LYS A 46 -6.78 -1.82 1.56
C LYS A 46 -8.05 -1.46 0.79
N VAL A 47 -7.88 -0.95 -0.43
CA VAL A 47 -8.98 -0.52 -1.30
C VAL A 47 -9.55 -1.65 -2.12
N LYS A 48 -8.81 -2.76 -2.29
CA LYS A 48 -9.32 -4.00 -2.89
C LYS A 48 -10.65 -4.36 -2.23
N THR A 49 -11.72 -4.08 -2.96
CA THR A 49 -13.04 -4.65 -2.72
C THR A 49 -12.94 -6.14 -2.97
N ASN A 50 -13.76 -6.92 -2.27
CA ASN A 50 -14.01 -8.30 -2.67
C ASN A 50 -14.72 -8.22 -4.02
N ASP A 51 -13.94 -8.24 -5.10
CA ASP A 51 -14.46 -8.22 -6.44
C ASP A 51 -15.28 -9.50 -6.61
N LEU A 52 -16.61 -9.34 -6.64
CA LEU A 52 -17.53 -10.42 -6.95
C LEU A 52 -17.26 -10.86 -8.39
N SER A 53 -16.86 -12.11 -8.55
CA SER A 53 -16.67 -12.71 -9.86
C SER A 53 -18.02 -12.87 -10.58
N ILE A 54 -18.01 -12.86 -11.92
CA ILE A 54 -19.23 -13.10 -12.71
C ILE A 54 -19.80 -14.49 -12.39
N GLU A 55 -18.93 -15.45 -12.07
CA GLU A 55 -19.30 -16.79 -11.64
C GLU A 55 -20.07 -16.77 -10.31
N GLU A 56 -19.58 -16.04 -9.30
CA GLU A 56 -20.29 -15.86 -8.03
C GLU A 56 -21.64 -15.16 -8.22
N ILE A 57 -21.69 -14.12 -9.05
CA ILE A 57 -22.93 -13.41 -9.39
C ILE A 57 -23.92 -14.37 -10.08
N THR A 58 -23.44 -15.15 -11.05
CA THR A 58 -24.27 -16.09 -11.81
C THR A 58 -24.80 -17.20 -10.91
N ALA A 59 -23.96 -17.75 -10.03
CA ALA A 59 -24.37 -18.77 -9.07
C ALA A 59 -25.46 -18.28 -8.12
N GLU A 60 -25.34 -17.05 -7.61
CA GLU A 60 -26.39 -16.45 -6.76
C GLU A 60 -27.71 -16.27 -7.52
N VAL A 61 -27.64 -15.74 -8.75
CA VAL A 61 -28.84 -15.52 -9.59
C VAL A 61 -29.54 -16.83 -9.92
N GLU A 62 -28.80 -17.86 -10.34
CA GLU A 62 -29.36 -19.17 -10.66
C GLU A 62 -29.96 -19.85 -9.43
N ALA A 63 -29.31 -19.78 -8.26
CA ALA A 63 -29.88 -20.30 -7.02
C ALA A 63 -31.21 -19.63 -6.64
N VAL A 64 -31.36 -18.32 -6.91
CA VAL A 64 -32.63 -17.61 -6.70
C VAL A 64 -33.67 -18.00 -7.75
N ARG A 65 -33.27 -18.19 -9.01
CA ARG A 65 -34.16 -18.65 -10.09
C ARG A 65 -34.69 -20.04 -9.80
N GLU A 66 -33.83 -20.99 -9.46
CA GLU A 66 -34.23 -22.34 -9.07
C GLU A 66 -35.25 -22.30 -7.94
N LYS A 67 -34.97 -21.59 -6.84
CA LYS A 67 -35.93 -21.44 -5.72
C LYS A 67 -37.29 -20.87 -6.13
N ARG A 68 -37.34 -19.97 -7.12
CA ARG A 68 -38.60 -19.38 -7.62
C ARG A 68 -39.39 -20.31 -8.54
N TYR A 69 -38.70 -21.14 -9.33
CA TYR A 69 -39.32 -21.95 -10.37
C TYR A 69 -39.42 -23.44 -10.04
N SER A 70 -38.68 -23.95 -9.06
CA SER A 70 -38.75 -25.34 -8.58
C SER A 70 -39.95 -25.61 -7.66
N GLY A 71 -40.67 -24.56 -7.25
CA GLY A 71 -41.90 -24.65 -6.46
C GLY A 71 -43.19 -24.42 -7.27
N LYS A 72 -43.10 -24.38 -8.60
CA LYS A 72 -44.24 -24.46 -9.53
C LYS A 72 -44.30 -25.85 -10.14
#